data_AF-A0A7C9RCT5-F1
#
_entry.id   AF-A0A7C9RCT5-F1
#
_cell.length_a   1.000
_cell.length_b   1.000
_cell.length_c   1.000
_cell.angle_alpha   90.00
_cell.angle_beta   90.00
_cell.angle_gamma   90.00
#
_symmetry.space_group_name_H-M   'P 1'
#
loop_
_entity.id
_entity.type
_entity.pdbx_description
1 polymer ?
#
loop_
_entity_poly.entity_id
_entity_poly.type
_entity_poly.pdbx_seq_one_letter_code
_entity_poly.pdbx_strand_id
1 'polypeptide(L)'
;MISSRKVIMLTAVLSAFAAGLSWNGGSVVKNGIFSEAQARIGRPLTPMSYAGVARRTTRRAVAAGAAVGAVGAAGAYYGSSCVQVVDAYGRVTTRC
;
A
#
# COMPACT_ATOMS: atom_id res chain seq x y z
N MET A 1 -16.62 30.32 -44.62
CA MET A 1 -15.38 30.75 -45.30
C MET A 1 -14.52 31.49 -44.28
N ILE A 2 -13.45 30.88 -43.78
CA ILE A 2 -12.54 31.55 -42.84
C ILE A 2 -11.77 32.62 -43.63
N SER A 3 -11.96 33.89 -43.25
CA SER A 3 -11.30 35.04 -43.89
C SER A 3 -9.78 34.87 -43.87
N SER A 4 -9.09 35.16 -44.98
CA SER A 4 -7.63 35.02 -45.10
C SER A 4 -6.86 35.76 -44.00
N ARG A 5 -7.40 36.87 -43.48
CA ARG A 5 -6.82 37.58 -42.33
C ARG A 5 -6.82 36.75 -41.06
N LYS A 6 -7.88 35.97 -40.81
CA LYS A 6 -7.97 35.07 -39.65
C LYS A 6 -6.96 33.92 -39.76
N VAL A 7 -6.73 33.41 -40.97
CA VAL A 7 -5.71 32.37 -41.21
C VAL A 7 -4.31 32.91 -40.90
N ILE A 8 -3.97 34.11 -41.41
CA ILE A 8 -2.65 34.73 -41.20
C ILE A 8 -2.41 34.99 -39.70
N MET A 9 -3.42 35.48 -38.97
CA MET A 9 -3.27 35.75 -37.54
C MET A 9 -3.08 34.45 -36.73
N LEU A 10 -3.81 33.38 -37.06
CA LEU A 10 -3.66 32.10 -36.36
C LEU A 10 -2.30 31.45 -36.61
N THR A 11 -1.79 31.51 -37.84
CA THR A 11 -0.46 30.95 -38.15
C THR A 11 0.66 31.73 -37.47
N ALA A 12 0.54 33.06 -37.38
CA ALA A 12 1.50 33.92 -36.67
C ALA A 12 1.53 33.65 -35.16
N VAL A 13 0.37 33.44 -34.53
CA VAL A 13 0.30 33.13 -33.08
C VAL A 13 0.90 31.76 -32.78
N LEU A 14 0.56 30.75 -33.59
CA LEU A 14 1.08 29.39 -33.39
C LEU A 14 2.59 29.31 -33.60
N SER A 15 3.14 30.01 -34.61
CA SER A 15 4.58 30.03 -34.85
C SER A 15 5.35 30.77 -33.75
N ALA A 16 4.83 31.89 -33.25
CA ALA A 16 5.43 32.62 -32.14
C ALA A 16 5.42 31.80 -30.84
N PHE A 17 4.33 31.09 -30.55
CA PHE A 17 4.22 30.23 -29.37
C PHE A 17 5.19 29.04 -29.44
N ALA A 18 5.28 28.38 -30.59
CA ALA A 18 6.22 27.28 -30.81
C ALA A 18 7.69 27.75 -30.72
N ALA A 19 8.01 28.91 -31.28
CA ALA A 19 9.35 29.50 -31.16
C ALA A 19 9.69 29.86 -29.70
N GLY A 20 8.75 30.43 -28.96
CA GLY A 20 8.92 30.74 -27.53
C GLY A 20 9.16 29.49 -26.66
N LEU A 21 8.46 28.39 -26.95
CA LEU A 21 8.66 27.10 -26.29
C LEU A 21 10.03 26.48 -26.58
N SER A 22 10.58 26.70 -27.77
CA SER A 22 11.87 26.14 -28.21
C SER A 22 13.07 26.93 -27.68
N TRP A 23 12.91 28.24 -27.45
CA TRP A 23 14.01 29.13 -27.04
C TRP A 23 14.46 28.89 -25.59
N ASN A 24 13.60 28.37 -24.72
CA ASN A 24 13.98 27.98 -23.36
C ASN A 24 14.51 26.54 -23.41
N GLY A 25 15.80 26.34 -23.15
CA GLY A 25 16.51 25.06 -23.30
C GLY A 25 15.94 23.85 -22.52
N GLY A 26 14.91 24.06 -21.70
CA GLY A 26 14.05 23.01 -21.16
C GLY A 26 12.83 22.80 -22.06
N SER A 27 12.94 21.95 -23.07
CA SER A 27 11.78 21.48 -23.82
C SER A 27 10.73 20.93 -22.84
N VAL A 28 9.48 21.43 -22.90
CA VAL A 28 8.35 20.95 -22.06
C VAL A 28 8.19 19.42 -22.12
N VAL A 29 8.63 18.80 -23.22
CA VAL A 29 8.70 17.35 -23.41
C VAL A 29 9.61 16.65 -22.39
N LYS A 30 10.73 17.27 -21.98
CA LYS A 30 11.69 16.69 -21.01
C LYS A 30 11.25 16.89 -19.56
N ASN A 31 10.60 18.01 -19.25
CA ASN A 31 10.27 18.40 -17.87
C ASN A 31 8.83 18.08 -17.47
N GLY A 32 8.00 17.60 -18.40
CA GLY A 32 6.59 17.34 -18.18
C GLY A 32 5.80 18.62 -17.92
N ILE A 33 4.51 18.62 -18.27
CA ILE A 33 3.59 19.71 -17.91
C ILE A 33 3.14 19.57 -16.43
N PHE A 34 3.50 18.43 -15.82
CA PHE A 34 3.13 18.05 -14.46
C PHE A 34 4.39 17.97 -13.60
N SER A 35 4.28 18.42 -12.35
CA SER A 35 5.35 18.25 -11.35
C SER A 35 5.75 16.78 -11.25
N GLU A 36 7.04 16.49 -11.29
CA GLU A 36 7.56 15.15 -10.95
C GLU A 36 7.00 14.72 -9.58
N ALA A 37 6.27 13.61 -9.57
CA ALA A 37 5.81 12.98 -8.34
C ALA A 37 6.98 12.23 -7.70
N GLN A 38 7.85 12.96 -7.00
CA GLN A 38 8.97 12.39 -6.25
C GLN A 38 8.42 11.49 -5.13
N ALA A 39 8.45 10.17 -5.35
CA ALA A 39 8.07 9.16 -4.38
C ALA A 39 9.16 9.07 -3.29
N ARG A 40 9.12 10.01 -2.34
CA ARG A 40 10.01 10.01 -1.17
C ARG A 40 9.69 8.83 -0.26
N ILE A 41 10.55 7.84 -0.25
CA ILE A 41 10.51 6.71 0.69
C ILE A 41 10.68 7.25 2.12
N GLY A 42 9.84 6.80 3.05
CA GLY A 42 9.96 7.15 4.48
C GLY A 42 9.08 8.31 4.96
N ARG A 43 8.34 9.01 4.08
CA ARG A 43 7.25 9.89 4.58
C ARG A 43 6.20 9.02 5.26
N PRO A 44 5.58 9.47 6.36
CA PRO A 44 4.68 8.65 7.16
C PRO A 44 3.51 8.02 6.38
N LEU A 45 3.12 8.62 5.25
CA LEU A 45 2.07 8.16 4.34
C LEU A 45 2.56 7.32 3.14
N THR A 46 3.86 7.01 3.04
CA THR A 46 4.37 6.14 1.96
C THR A 46 4.29 4.66 2.36
N PRO A 47 4.09 3.75 1.39
CA PRO A 47 3.99 2.32 1.67
C PRO A 47 5.20 1.74 2.43
N MET A 48 6.40 2.32 2.24
CA MET A 48 7.65 1.97 2.92
C MET A 48 7.99 2.87 4.12
N SER A 49 6.99 3.26 4.92
CA SER A 49 7.22 3.95 6.19
C SER A 49 7.48 2.96 7.33
N TYR A 50 8.65 3.05 7.99
CA TYR A 50 8.99 2.20 9.16
C TYR A 50 7.96 2.32 10.28
N ALA A 51 7.45 3.52 10.55
CA ALA A 51 6.39 3.74 11.54
C ALA A 51 5.07 3.05 11.14
N GLY A 52 4.76 3.03 9.84
CA GLY A 52 3.60 2.31 9.30
C GLY A 52 3.75 0.79 9.40
N VAL A 53 4.95 0.27 9.09
CA VAL A 53 5.28 -1.15 9.23
C VAL A 53 5.18 -1.58 10.68
N ALA A 54 5.77 -0.84 11.62
CA ALA A 54 5.70 -1.13 13.05
C ALA A 54 4.24 -1.29 13.52
N ARG A 55 3.38 -0.30 13.25
CA ARG A 55 1.95 -0.38 13.62
C ARG A 55 1.21 -1.57 12.98
N ARG A 56 1.54 -1.91 11.72
CA ARG A 56 0.91 -3.04 11.01
C ARG A 56 1.40 -4.39 11.58
N THR A 57 2.67 -4.49 11.95
CA THR A 57 3.23 -5.68 12.59
C THR A 57 2.63 -5.91 13.98
N THR A 58 2.51 -4.88 14.82
CA THR A 58 1.86 -4.98 16.13
C THR A 58 0.41 -5.43 15.99
N ARG A 59 -0.37 -4.84 15.06
CA ARG A 59 -1.76 -5.27 14.83
C ARG A 59 -1.85 -6.73 14.38
N ARG A 60 -0.97 -7.18 13.49
CA ARG A 60 -0.93 -8.58 13.04
C ARG A 60 -0.55 -9.53 14.18
N ALA A 61 0.44 -9.16 14.98
CA ALA A 61 0.88 -9.95 16.13
C ALA A 61 -0.23 -10.08 17.18
N VAL A 62 -0.93 -8.98 17.49
CA VAL A 62 -2.07 -9.00 18.42
C VAL A 62 -3.22 -9.85 17.86
N ALA A 63 -3.58 -9.68 16.59
CA ALA A 63 -4.65 -10.47 15.97
C ALA A 63 -4.32 -11.97 15.92
N ALA A 64 -3.08 -12.32 15.55
CA ALA A 64 -2.61 -13.70 15.54
C ALA A 64 -2.57 -14.29 16.96
N GLY A 65 -2.02 -13.54 17.94
CA GLY A 65 -1.99 -13.95 19.33
C GLY A 65 -3.40 -14.16 19.91
N ALA A 66 -4.35 -13.28 19.59
CA ALA A 66 -5.74 -13.43 20.00
C ALA A 66 -6.41 -14.67 19.38
N ALA A 67 -6.16 -14.94 18.09
CA ALA A 67 -6.68 -16.13 17.42
C ALA A 67 -6.12 -17.42 18.03
N VAL A 68 -4.79 -17.48 18.26
CA VAL A 68 -4.15 -18.63 18.90
C VAL A 68 -4.64 -18.80 20.33
N GLY A 69 -4.78 -17.72 21.09
CA GLY A 69 -5.33 -17.74 22.44
C GLY A 69 -6.79 -18.22 22.49
N ALA A 70 -7.62 -17.81 21.53
CA ALA A 70 -9.00 -18.26 21.41
C ALA A 70 -9.10 -19.76 21.06
N VAL A 71 -8.24 -20.25 20.17
CA VAL A 71 -8.14 -21.69 19.84
C VAL A 71 -7.65 -22.49 21.04
N GLY A 72 -6.63 -22.00 21.75
CA GLY A 72 -6.13 -22.63 22.97
C GLY A 72 -7.18 -22.67 24.09
N ALA A 73 -7.94 -21.59 24.27
CA ALA A 73 -9.05 -21.53 25.21
C ALA A 73 -10.17 -22.50 24.80
N ALA A 74 -10.59 -22.50 23.53
CA ALA A 74 -11.58 -23.45 23.02
C ALA A 74 -11.13 -24.90 23.21
N GLY A 75 -9.88 -25.23 22.90
CA GLY A 75 -9.29 -26.54 23.15
C GLY A 75 -9.29 -26.92 24.64
N ALA A 76 -9.04 -25.97 25.54
CA ALA A 76 -9.14 -26.19 26.98
C ALA A 76 -10.59 -26.42 27.45
N TYR A 77 -11.57 -25.71 26.88
CA TYR A 77 -12.99 -25.95 27.19
C TYR A 77 -13.46 -27.32 26.72
N TYR A 78 -13.11 -27.75 25.50
CA TYR A 78 -13.39 -29.12 25.01
C TYR A 78 -12.63 -30.20 25.80
N GLY A 79 -11.47 -29.86 26.37
CA GLY A 79 -10.71 -30.75 27.26
C GLY A 79 -11.26 -30.86 28.70
N SER A 80 -12.11 -29.93 29.14
CA SER A 80 -12.63 -29.94 30.52
C SER A 80 -13.65 -31.05 30.81
N SER A 81 -14.34 -31.58 29.79
CA SER A 81 -15.26 -32.72 29.95
C SER A 81 -14.55 -34.07 29.90
N CYS A 82 -13.27 -34.11 29.50
CA CYS A 82 -12.54 -35.35 29.27
C CYS A 82 -11.07 -35.21 29.73
N VAL A 83 -10.68 -35.88 30.81
CA VAL A 83 -9.31 -35.83 31.33
C VAL A 83 -8.47 -36.96 30.75
N GLN A 84 -7.21 -36.68 30.43
CA GLN A 84 -6.23 -37.70 30.04
C GLN A 84 -5.74 -38.41 31.31
N VAL A 85 -6.05 -39.71 31.44
CA VAL A 85 -5.64 -40.54 32.59
C VAL A 85 -4.69 -41.63 32.10
N VAL A 86 -3.60 -41.84 32.84
CA VAL A 86 -2.62 -42.89 32.56
C VAL A 86 -2.97 -44.14 33.37
N ASP A 87 -3.11 -45.29 32.71
CA ASP A 87 -3.38 -46.56 33.39
C ASP A 87 -2.10 -47.18 33.99
N ALA A 88 -2.28 -48.25 34.77
CA ALA A 88 -1.16 -48.95 35.41
C ALA A 88 -0.16 -49.58 34.40
N TYR A 89 -0.53 -49.67 33.13
CA TYR A 89 0.30 -50.19 32.05
C TYR A 89 0.94 -49.07 31.20
N GLY A 90 0.78 -47.81 31.62
CA GLY A 90 1.37 -46.64 30.95
C GLY A 90 0.61 -46.16 29.71
N ARG A 91 -0.59 -46.67 29.46
CA ARG A 91 -1.43 -46.23 28.34
C ARG A 91 -2.18 -44.95 28.72
N VAL A 92 -2.10 -43.95 27.85
CA VAL A 92 -2.87 -42.71 28.04
C VAL A 92 -4.24 -42.89 27.40
N THR A 93 -5.31 -42.73 28.19
CA THR A 93 -6.70 -42.85 27.73
C THR A 93 -7.48 -41.60 28.09
N THR A 94 -8.30 -41.13 27.16
CA THR A 94 -9.20 -40.00 27.39
C THR A 94 -10.46 -40.50 28.09
N ARG A 95 -10.67 -40.07 29.35
CA ARG A 95 -11.90 -40.33 30.11
C ARG A 95 -12.78 -39.09 30.14
N CYS A 96 -13.90 -39.20 29.44
CA CYS A 96 -15.13 -38.48 29.71
C CYS A 96 -16.02 -39.43 30.55
#